data_AF-A0A6J6KXM1-F1
#
_entry.id   AF-A0A6J6KXM1-F1
#
_cell.length_a   1.000
_cell.length_b   1.000
_cell.length_c   1.000
_cell.angle_alpha   90.00
_cell.angle_beta   90.00
_cell.angle_gamma   90.00
#
_symmetry.space_group_name_H-M   'P 1'
#
loop_
_entity.id
_entity.type
_entity.pdbx_description
1 polymer ?
#
loop_
_entity_poly.entity_id
_entity_poly.type
_entity_poly.pdbx_seq_one_letter_code
_entity_poly.pdbx_strand_id
1 'polypeptide(L)'
;MTGFAKPEHSVSHSVLIPITLAVVLGGALFAWLRYGRRPVPVVAPTDVRFLTRAARADAYGDALNEAAFMRPGQYLTRSLTWFDSKAIDGLVSGLAASIGGLSARARRLQNGYARSYAVTMLGGAVLIALILLLVRL
;
A
#
# COMPACT_ATOMS: atom_id res chain seq x y z
N MET A 1 -33.26 25.73 -1.96
CA MET A 1 -32.76 27.04 -1.46
C MET A 1 -31.68 26.77 -0.42
N THR A 2 -30.43 26.60 -0.82
CA THR A 2 -29.30 26.58 0.11
C THR A 2 -28.41 27.77 -0.25
N GLY A 3 -28.73 28.92 0.36
CA GLY A 3 -27.91 30.12 0.24
C GLY A 3 -26.61 29.90 0.98
N PHE A 4 -25.50 29.77 0.25
CA PHE A 4 -24.17 29.89 0.85
C PHE A 4 -24.03 31.33 1.36
N ALA A 5 -24.13 31.50 2.67
CA ALA A 5 -23.81 32.77 3.32
C ALA A 5 -22.33 33.08 3.03
N LYS A 6 -22.10 34.11 2.20
CA LYS A 6 -20.76 34.60 1.89
C LYS A 6 -20.21 35.24 3.17
N PRO A 7 -19.14 34.72 3.80
CA PRO A 7 -18.64 35.30 5.02
C PRO A 7 -18.20 36.73 4.74
N GLU A 8 -18.86 37.67 5.39
CA GLU A 8 -18.62 39.10 5.23
C GLU A 8 -17.22 39.38 5.75
N HIS A 9 -16.27 39.65 4.85
CA HIS A 9 -14.91 39.98 5.24
C HIS A 9 -14.96 41.27 6.04
N SER A 10 -14.61 41.20 7.32
CA SER A 10 -14.63 42.32 8.27
C SER A 10 -13.71 43.48 7.87
N VAL A 11 -12.84 43.27 6.88
CA VAL A 11 -11.94 44.27 6.31
C VAL A 11 -12.10 44.31 4.80
N SER A 12 -12.28 45.53 4.26
CA SER A 12 -12.44 45.76 2.82
C SER A 12 -11.24 45.26 2.02
N HIS A 13 -11.50 44.59 0.89
CA HIS A 13 -10.47 44.11 -0.03
C HIS A 13 -9.56 45.25 -0.52
N SER A 14 -10.14 46.44 -0.73
CA SER A 14 -9.41 47.65 -1.13
C SER A 14 -8.38 48.11 -0.09
N VAL A 15 -8.53 47.68 1.17
CA VAL A 15 -7.59 47.97 2.27
C VAL A 15 -6.60 46.82 2.46
N LEU A 16 -7.06 45.57 2.35
CA LEU A 16 -6.18 44.40 2.50
C LEU A 16 -5.13 44.31 1.39
N ILE A 17 -5.50 44.54 0.13
CA ILE A 17 -4.58 44.45 -1.02
C ILE A 17 -3.35 45.38 -0.87
N PRO A 18 -3.50 46.70 -0.62
CA PRO A 18 -2.34 47.56 -0.49
C PRO A 18 -1.51 47.23 0.76
N ILE A 19 -2.14 46.81 1.86
CA ILE A 19 -1.42 46.41 3.08
C ILE A 19 -0.58 45.16 2.83
N THR A 20 -1.15 44.11 2.25
CA THR A 20 -0.41 42.87 1.97
C THR A 20 0.72 43.13 0.97
N LEU A 21 0.45 43.94 -0.07
CA LEU A 21 1.48 44.32 -1.04
C LEU A 21 2.61 45.11 -0.38
N ALA A 22 2.29 46.05 0.51
CA ALA A 22 3.30 46.81 1.26
C ALA A 22 4.15 45.90 2.16
N VAL A 23 3.54 44.93 2.84
CA VAL A 23 4.27 43.95 3.67
C VAL A 23 5.20 43.08 2.83
N VAL A 24 4.73 42.57 1.68
CA VAL A 24 5.53 41.75 0.77
C VAL A 24 6.69 42.56 0.19
N LEU A 25 6.43 43.77 -0.32
CA LEU A 25 7.46 44.65 -0.87
C LEU A 25 8.48 45.05 0.21
N GLY A 26 8.02 45.35 1.43
CA GLY A 26 8.88 45.63 2.57
C GLY A 26 9.77 44.45 2.94
N GLY A 27 9.21 43.23 3.00
CA GLY A 27 9.95 42.00 3.27
C GLY A 27 10.99 41.69 2.19
N ALA A 28 10.61 41.82 0.92
CA ALA A 28 11.50 41.64 -0.23
C ALA A 28 12.65 42.67 -0.22
N LEU A 29 12.33 43.95 0.04
CA LEU A 29 13.34 45.00 0.17
C LEU A 29 14.29 44.70 1.33
N PHE A 30 13.77 44.30 2.48
CA PHE A 30 14.59 43.92 3.64
C PHE A 30 15.52 42.74 3.31
N ALA A 31 15.01 41.71 2.63
CA ALA A 31 15.79 40.56 2.19
C ALA A 31 16.89 40.99 1.21
N TRP A 32 16.59 41.85 0.24
CA TRP A 32 17.57 42.36 -0.72
C TRP A 32 18.68 43.17 -0.03
N LEU A 33 18.32 44.05 0.91
CA LEU A 33 19.29 44.83 1.68
C LEU A 33 20.19 43.94 2.57
N ARG A 34 19.65 42.84 3.12
CA ARG A 34 20.39 41.94 4.03
C ARG A 34 21.25 40.91 3.31
N TYR A 35 20.71 40.27 2.28
CA TYR A 35 21.32 39.12 1.61
C TYR A 35 21.81 39.43 0.18
N GLY A 36 21.20 40.41 -0.51
CA GLY A 36 21.60 40.80 -1.85
C GLY A 36 22.77 41.78 -1.89
N ARG A 37 22.90 42.65 -0.88
CA ARG A 37 23.97 43.66 -0.80
C ARG A 37 25.17 43.26 0.07
N ARG A 38 25.11 42.10 0.74
CA ARG A 38 26.19 41.62 1.63
C ARG A 38 26.63 40.23 1.20
N PRO A 39 27.93 39.92 1.25
CA PRO A 39 28.40 38.57 0.97
C PRO A 39 27.85 37.61 2.02
N VAL A 40 27.20 36.54 1.56
CA VAL A 40 26.70 35.45 2.41
C VAL A 40 27.77 34.36 2.47
N PRO A 41 28.15 33.86 3.66
CA PRO A 41 29.10 32.77 3.78
C PRO A 41 28.64 31.53 3.00
N VAL A 42 29.54 30.95 2.19
CA VAL A 42 29.27 29.75 1.39
C VAL A 42 29.11 28.51 2.28
N VAL A 43 29.85 28.47 3.39
CA VAL A 43 29.75 27.40 4.39
C VAL A 43 28.85 27.88 5.53
N ALA A 44 27.77 27.12 5.77
CA ALA A 44 26.85 27.42 6.84
C ALA A 44 27.54 27.25 8.21
N PRO A 45 27.42 28.23 9.13
CA PRO A 45 27.91 28.08 10.50
C PRO A 45 27.26 26.87 11.18
N THR A 46 28.07 26.05 11.85
CA THR A 46 27.63 24.86 12.58
C THR A 46 27.13 25.19 13.99
N ASP A 47 27.68 26.24 14.60
CA ASP A 47 27.21 26.77 15.87
C ASP A 47 26.07 27.77 15.64
N VAL A 48 24.84 27.25 15.62
CA VAL A 48 23.63 28.06 15.46
C VAL A 48 22.60 27.71 16.51
N ARG A 49 21.77 28.72 16.82
CA ARG A 49 20.62 28.57 17.71
C ARG A 49 19.68 27.47 17.21
N PHE A 50 18.99 26.84 18.15
CA PHE A 50 18.01 25.79 17.90
C PHE A 50 17.00 26.17 16.79
N LEU A 51 16.46 27.40 16.82
CA LEU A 51 15.49 27.85 15.82
C LEU A 51 16.07 27.86 14.39
N THR A 52 17.34 28.27 14.23
CA THR A 52 18.02 28.25 12.93
C THR A 52 18.31 26.82 12.48
N ARG A 53 18.65 25.92 13.42
CA ARG A 53 18.82 24.49 13.13
C ARG A 53 17.51 23.85 12.68
N ALA A 54 16.40 24.14 13.37
CA ALA A 54 15.07 23.66 13.03
C ALA A 54 14.63 24.19 11.66
N ALA A 55 14.78 25.49 11.40
CA ALA A 55 14.46 26.07 10.10
C ALA A 55 15.28 25.46 8.95
N ARG A 56 16.54 25.05 9.20
CA ARG A 56 17.37 24.34 8.22
C ARG A 56 16.94 22.89 7.98
N ALA A 57 16.28 22.26 8.95
CA ALA A 57 15.77 20.90 8.86
C ALA A 57 14.27 20.87 8.48
N ASP A 58 13.78 21.91 7.81
CA ASP A 58 12.36 22.12 7.47
C ASP A 58 11.40 21.93 8.65
N ALA A 59 11.77 22.51 9.80
CA ALA A 59 11.08 22.34 11.08
C ALA A 59 10.87 20.87 11.50
N TYR A 60 11.69 19.95 10.99
CA TYR A 60 11.57 18.50 11.12
C TYR A 60 10.31 17.89 10.49
N GLY A 61 9.59 18.64 9.65
CA GLY A 61 8.39 18.18 8.97
C GLY A 61 8.67 16.96 8.09
N ASP A 62 9.70 17.04 7.25
CA ASP A 62 10.13 15.93 6.40
C ASP A 62 10.54 14.70 7.20
N ALA A 63 11.32 14.87 8.28
CA ALA A 63 11.78 13.76 9.11
C ALA A 63 10.62 13.03 9.80
N LEU A 64 9.63 13.77 10.29
CA LEU A 64 8.41 13.20 10.84
C LEU A 64 7.60 12.49 9.76
N ASN A 65 7.45 13.10 8.58
CA ASN A 65 6.69 12.49 7.50
C ASN A 65 7.34 11.16 7.06
N GLU A 66 8.66 11.18 6.90
CA GLU A 66 9.43 10.04 6.47
C GLU A 66 9.36 8.89 7.48
N ALA A 67 9.55 9.20 8.76
CA ALA A 67 9.55 8.21 9.83
C ALA A 67 8.15 7.66 10.14
N ALA A 68 7.14 8.53 10.15
CA ALA A 68 5.79 8.15 10.56
C ALA A 68 4.95 7.58 9.42
N PHE A 69 5.15 8.03 8.18
CA PHE A 69 4.27 7.68 7.06
C PHE A 69 5.02 7.01 5.91
N MET A 70 6.08 7.62 5.40
CA MET A 70 6.72 7.14 4.16
C MET A 70 7.35 5.76 4.33
N ARG A 71 8.29 5.59 5.27
CA ARG A 71 8.99 4.32 5.47
C ARG A 71 8.04 3.21 5.92
N PRO A 72 7.15 3.41 6.93
CA PRO A 72 6.20 2.37 7.33
C PRO A 72 5.26 1.96 6.20
N GLY A 73 4.77 2.93 5.40
CA GLY A 73 3.92 2.65 4.23
C GLY A 73 4.63 1.76 3.20
N GLN A 74 5.89 2.07 2.90
CA GLN A 74 6.69 1.24 1.98
C GLN A 74 6.88 -0.20 2.49
N TYR A 75 7.19 -0.38 3.78
CA TYR A 75 7.33 -1.72 4.36
C TYR A 75 6.01 -2.49 4.37
N LEU A 76 4.91 -1.81 4.66
CA LEU A 76 3.58 -2.41 4.65
C LEU A 76 3.24 -2.92 3.25
N THR A 77 3.33 -2.07 2.22
CA THR A 77 3.06 -2.47 0.83
C THR A 77 3.95 -3.64 0.41
N ARG A 78 5.27 -3.57 0.69
CA ARG A 78 6.20 -4.65 0.34
C ARG A 78 5.81 -5.98 1.02
N SER A 79 5.40 -5.92 2.27
CA SER A 79 4.98 -7.11 3.03
C SER A 79 3.68 -7.69 2.49
N LEU A 80 2.71 -6.85 2.14
CA LEU A 80 1.43 -7.28 1.55
C LEU A 80 1.64 -7.95 0.19
N THR A 81 2.43 -7.33 -0.69
CA THR A 81 2.71 -7.92 -2.01
C THR A 81 3.50 -9.23 -1.91
N TRP A 82 4.44 -9.32 -0.96
CA TRP A 82 5.14 -10.57 -0.70
C TRP A 82 4.18 -11.66 -0.16
N PHE A 83 3.28 -11.30 0.76
CA PHE A 83 2.31 -12.23 1.31
C PHE A 83 1.35 -12.75 0.24
N ASP A 84 0.81 -11.87 -0.58
CA ASP A 84 -0.08 -12.22 -1.70
C ASP A 84 0.59 -13.21 -2.67
N SER A 85 1.76 -12.84 -3.18
CA SER A 85 2.50 -13.66 -4.15
C SER A 85 3.04 -14.99 -3.60
N LYS A 86 3.26 -15.12 -2.28
CA LYS A 86 3.78 -16.36 -1.68
C LYS A 86 2.69 -17.22 -1.07
N ALA A 87 1.76 -16.63 -0.34
CA ALA A 87 0.70 -17.35 0.35
C ALA A 87 -0.48 -17.58 -0.59
N ILE A 88 -1.06 -16.52 -1.16
CA ILE A 88 -2.30 -16.63 -1.93
C ILE A 88 -2.04 -17.32 -3.26
N ASP A 89 -1.11 -16.81 -4.07
CA ASP A 89 -0.75 -17.43 -5.35
C ASP A 89 -0.23 -18.86 -5.18
N GLY A 90 0.56 -19.09 -4.11
CA GLY A 90 1.08 -20.40 -3.77
C GLY A 90 -0.02 -21.41 -3.44
N LEU A 91 -1.02 -21.00 -2.64
CA LEU A 91 -2.18 -21.82 -2.31
C LEU A 91 -3.01 -22.13 -3.56
N VAL A 92 -3.34 -21.12 -4.36
CA VAL A 92 -4.14 -21.29 -5.58
C VAL A 92 -3.43 -22.21 -6.58
N SER A 93 -2.15 -21.97 -6.84
CA SER A 93 -1.34 -22.79 -7.76
C SER A 93 -1.17 -24.22 -7.24
N GLY A 94 -1.00 -24.39 -5.93
CA GLY A 94 -0.92 -25.70 -5.28
C GLY A 94 -2.22 -26.50 -5.40
N LEU A 95 -3.38 -25.85 -5.21
CA LEU A 95 -4.68 -26.46 -5.42
C LEU A 95 -4.90 -26.86 -6.89
N ALA A 96 -4.54 -25.97 -7.82
CA ALA A 96 -4.61 -26.29 -9.24
C ALA A 96 -3.73 -27.49 -9.61
N ALA A 97 -2.49 -27.53 -9.11
CA ALA A 97 -1.55 -28.61 -9.32
C ALA A 97 -2.04 -29.94 -8.70
N SER A 98 -2.65 -29.90 -7.52
CA SER A 98 -3.17 -31.10 -6.86
C SER A 98 -4.36 -31.69 -7.62
N ILE A 99 -5.32 -30.86 -8.02
CA ILE A 99 -6.46 -31.28 -8.86
C ILE A 99 -5.97 -31.81 -10.20
N GLY A 100 -5.06 -31.10 -10.86
CA GLY A 100 -4.46 -31.54 -12.13
C GLY A 100 -3.73 -32.88 -11.98
N GLY A 101 -2.94 -33.05 -10.91
CA GLY A 101 -2.20 -34.27 -10.62
C GLY A 101 -3.11 -35.47 -10.27
N LEU A 102 -4.19 -35.24 -9.53
CA LEU A 102 -5.21 -36.25 -9.25
C LEU A 102 -5.95 -36.64 -10.53
N SER A 103 -6.32 -35.65 -11.35
CA SER A 103 -7.00 -35.87 -12.63
C SER A 103 -6.13 -36.66 -13.60
N ALA A 104 -4.83 -36.36 -13.66
CA ALA A 104 -3.87 -37.09 -14.49
C ALA A 104 -3.71 -38.55 -14.04
N ARG A 105 -3.73 -38.81 -12.72
CA ARG A 105 -3.70 -40.17 -12.17
C ARG A 105 -5.00 -40.92 -12.43
N ALA A 106 -6.15 -40.28 -12.20
CA ALA A 106 -7.46 -40.84 -12.50
C ALA A 106 -7.59 -41.22 -13.98
N ARG A 107 -7.03 -40.43 -14.90
CA ARG A 107 -7.02 -40.74 -16.33
C ARG A 107 -6.28 -42.05 -16.67
N ARG A 108 -5.27 -42.44 -15.88
CA ARG A 108 -4.57 -43.73 -16.09
C ARG A 108 -5.42 -44.94 -15.71
N LEU A 109 -6.47 -44.77 -14.90
CA LEU A 109 -7.43 -45.83 -14.58
C LEU A 109 -8.38 -46.12 -15.76
N GLN A 110 -8.51 -45.21 -16.71
CA GLN A 110 -9.28 -45.40 -17.95
C GLN A 110 -8.36 -45.95 -19.05
N ASN A 111 -7.87 -47.16 -18.84
CA ASN A 111 -6.89 -47.82 -19.68
C ASN A 111 -7.51 -48.59 -20.88
N GLY A 112 -8.83 -48.52 -21.09
CA GLY A 112 -9.52 -49.08 -22.26
C GLY A 112 -9.64 -50.61 -22.31
N TYR A 113 -9.06 -51.33 -21.35
CA TYR A 113 -9.10 -52.79 -21.29
C TYR A 113 -10.36 -53.30 -20.57
N ALA A 114 -11.23 -54.03 -21.30
CA ALA A 114 -12.44 -54.63 -20.75
C ALA A 114 -12.20 -55.51 -19.51
N ARG A 115 -11.06 -56.22 -19.46
CA ARG A 115 -10.67 -57.06 -18.31
C ARG A 115 -10.48 -56.25 -17.03
N SER A 116 -9.86 -55.07 -17.13
CA SER A 116 -9.65 -54.17 -16.00
C SER A 116 -10.99 -53.59 -15.51
N TYR A 117 -11.92 -53.28 -16.42
CA TYR A 117 -13.27 -52.83 -16.07
C TYR A 117 -14.11 -53.92 -15.38
N ALA A 118 -14.00 -55.18 -15.81
CA ALA A 118 -14.72 -56.29 -15.17
C ALA A 118 -14.31 -56.46 -13.70
N VAL A 119 -13.00 -56.39 -13.42
CA VAL A 119 -12.47 -56.48 -12.04
C VAL A 119 -12.92 -55.29 -11.19
N THR A 120 -12.88 -54.06 -11.71
CA THR A 120 -13.33 -52.88 -10.94
C THR A 120 -14.83 -52.88 -10.69
N MET A 121 -15.66 -53.33 -11.64
CA MET A 121 -17.11 -53.49 -11.44
C MET A 121 -17.45 -54.57 -10.39
N LEU A 122 -16.82 -55.75 -10.46
CA LEU A 122 -17.00 -56.79 -9.46
C LEU A 122 -16.58 -56.32 -8.07
N GLY A 123 -15.42 -55.67 -7.95
CA GLY A 123 -14.96 -55.09 -6.70
C GLY A 123 -15.95 -54.05 -6.15
N GLY A 124 -16.46 -53.15 -7.02
CA GLY A 124 -17.48 -52.17 -6.66
C GLY A 124 -18.78 -52.80 -6.16
N ALA A 125 -19.26 -53.86 -6.82
CA ALA A 125 -20.48 -54.58 -6.42
C ALA A 125 -20.34 -55.22 -5.03
N VAL A 126 -19.21 -55.90 -4.77
CA VAL A 126 -18.92 -56.49 -3.45
C VAL A 126 -18.85 -55.40 -2.38
N LEU A 127 -18.19 -54.28 -2.67
CA LEU A 127 -18.02 -53.18 -1.72
C LEU A 127 -19.37 -52.54 -1.35
N ILE A 128 -20.26 -52.33 -2.33
CA ILE A 128 -21.63 -51.86 -2.09
C ILE A 128 -22.40 -52.88 -1.24
N ALA A 129 -22.33 -54.16 -1.57
CA ALA A 129 -23.01 -55.20 -0.79
C ALA A 129 -22.55 -55.23 0.68
N LEU A 130 -21.25 -55.09 0.93
CA LEU A 130 -20.68 -54.99 2.27
C LEU A 130 -21.17 -53.74 3.03
N ILE A 131 -21.16 -52.57 2.38
CA ILE A 131 -21.68 -51.33 3.00
C ILE A 131 -23.15 -51.49 3.39
N LEU A 132 -23.98 -52.02 2.49
CA LEU A 132 -25.40 -52.23 2.76
C LEU A 132 -25.63 -53.22 3.91
N LEU A 133 -24.81 -54.26 4.01
CA LEU A 133 -24.88 -55.23 5.08
C LEU A 133 -24.47 -54.60 6.42
N LEU A 134 -23.42 -53.77 6.41
CA LEU A 134 -22.91 -53.07 7.60
C LEU A 134 -23.89 -52.01 8.11
N VAL A 135 -24.64 -51.33 7.23
CA VAL A 135 -25.71 -50.38 7.60
C VAL A 135 -26.95 -51.08 8.16
N ARG A 136 -27.17 -52.36 7.80
CA ARG A 136 -28.30 -53.16 8.29
C ARG A 136 -28.03 -53.88 9.61
N LEU A 137 -26.78 -53.94 10.05
CA LEU A 137 -26.38 -54.35 11.40
C LEU A 137 -26.52 -53.17 12.37
#